data_AF-A0A960Y3W2-F1
#
_entry.id   AF-A0A960Y3W2-F1
#
_cell.length_a   1.000
_cell.length_b   1.000
_cell.length_c   1.000
_cell.angle_alpha   90.00
_cell.angle_beta   90.00
_cell.angle_gamma   90.00
#
_symmetry.space_group_name_H-M   'P 1'
#
loop_
_entity.id
_entity.type
_entity.pdbx_description
1 polymer ?
#
loop_
_entity_poly.entity_id
_entity_poly.type
_entity_poly.pdbx_seq_one_letter_code
_entity_poly.pdbx_strand_id
1 'polypeptide(L)'
;MMNLKTFPFSTLRTKIRIKILVLLLISISVLVDCKKKDDDLFPLFALAALNSNSSTVSGFTIGGTISGLTSGGLVLQNNGADDLTIPSGATTFTFATRLSSGTSYSVTMKTSPNDLYCSLSNTSGTTTANVTSISIACGGLKVYSGGYNANTSNVLVAGYWKDSTWTALPSIDSTQNSSVNTQFFSGSDHYTAGYSSDANGVQVPGYWKNGTWTALTPVDSTKNSEVKSIFVSGSDVYCGGYSTNSSSVKIPGFWKNGTWTALSALTTDKDSEVRSMYVSGSDVYAGGHSNNSSDISVPGYWKNTTWTALIPLDSTKYSYVNSILVSGSDLYAAGRSQNSSSVIVPGYWKNGTWNGLTPIDTSKGAEVYSILLSGTDIYCGGYAYNLSNITVPGYWKNGTWNALTPLDTSKSSEVRSLYLYGSDLYSGGFALNTGPPAPLYWKNSTTNALTPLSTTKPSYVNTIVLGF
;
A
#
# COMPACT_ATOMS: atom_id res chain seq x y z
N MET A 1 25.32 -42.89 15.63
CA MET A 1 26.18 -43.23 14.48
C MET A 1 25.57 -44.43 13.79
N MET A 2 25.42 -44.35 12.46
CA MET A 2 24.90 -45.37 11.52
C MET A 2 23.42 -45.78 11.62
N ASN A 3 22.73 -46.18 10.54
CA ASN A 3 22.51 -45.69 9.17
C ASN A 3 21.49 -46.66 8.54
N LEU A 4 20.70 -46.18 7.56
CA LEU A 4 20.00 -46.97 6.51
C LEU A 4 18.90 -47.97 6.96
N LYS A 5 17.90 -48.37 6.17
CA LYS A 5 17.19 -47.90 4.96
C LYS A 5 16.07 -48.96 4.74
N THR A 6 14.88 -48.51 4.34
CA THR A 6 13.87 -49.18 3.48
C THR A 6 13.44 -50.64 3.72
N PHE A 7 12.13 -50.87 3.84
CA PHE A 7 11.45 -52.12 3.45
C PHE A 7 10.15 -51.84 2.65
N PRO A 8 9.81 -52.67 1.65
CA PRO A 8 8.67 -52.46 0.76
C PRO A 8 7.43 -53.34 1.07
N PHE A 9 6.35 -53.03 0.35
CA PHE A 9 4.99 -53.56 0.29
C PHE A 9 4.82 -55.09 0.13
N SER A 10 3.71 -55.65 0.66
CA SER A 10 2.71 -56.39 -0.17
C SER A 10 1.40 -56.79 0.56
N THR A 11 0.27 -56.42 -0.09
CA THR A 11 -1.02 -57.11 -0.28
C THR A 11 -1.85 -57.74 0.88
N LEU A 12 -3.12 -57.33 1.01
CA LEU A 12 -4.31 -58.17 0.68
C LEU A 12 -5.65 -57.38 0.61
N ARG A 13 -6.59 -57.96 -0.14
CA ARG A 13 -7.90 -57.49 -0.67
C ARG A 13 -8.95 -57.07 0.37
N THR A 14 -9.92 -56.22 -0.01
CA THR A 14 -11.40 -56.47 0.02
C THR A 14 -12.19 -55.35 -0.72
N LYS A 15 -13.29 -55.72 -1.40
CA LYS A 15 -14.19 -54.94 -2.29
C LYS A 15 -15.06 -53.88 -1.58
N ILE A 16 -15.52 -52.84 -2.29
CA ILE A 16 -16.93 -52.37 -2.39
C ILE A 16 -17.05 -51.24 -3.46
N ARG A 17 -18.19 -51.22 -4.16
CA ARG A 17 -18.56 -50.48 -5.38
C ARG A 17 -19.02 -49.04 -5.11
N ILE A 18 -18.90 -48.12 -6.09
CA ILE A 18 -19.95 -47.21 -6.64
C ILE A 18 -19.39 -46.47 -7.88
N LYS A 19 -20.18 -46.39 -8.97
CA LYS A 19 -19.90 -45.80 -10.30
C LYS A 19 -20.35 -44.33 -10.36
N ILE A 20 -19.71 -43.50 -11.21
CA ILE A 20 -20.27 -42.46 -12.14
C ILE A 20 -19.06 -41.95 -12.96
N LEU A 21 -18.87 -42.37 -14.22
CA LEU A 21 -19.40 -41.86 -15.50
C LEU A 21 -18.38 -40.92 -16.20
N VAL A 22 -17.60 -41.47 -17.14
CA VAL A 22 -16.84 -40.73 -18.17
C VAL A 22 -17.34 -41.22 -19.52
N LEU A 23 -17.96 -40.34 -20.31
CA LEU A 23 -18.38 -40.63 -21.69
C LEU A 23 -17.18 -40.50 -22.62
N LEU A 24 -16.88 -41.58 -23.36
CA LEU A 24 -16.08 -41.54 -24.59
C LEU A 24 -16.94 -42.23 -25.67
N LEU A 25 -17.40 -41.46 -26.66
CA LEU A 25 -18.11 -41.98 -27.82
C LEU A 25 -17.08 -42.35 -28.89
N ILE A 26 -16.98 -43.64 -29.21
CA ILE A 26 -16.37 -44.15 -30.44
C ILE A 26 -17.51 -44.74 -31.28
N SER A 27 -17.64 -44.23 -32.49
CA SER A 27 -18.61 -44.59 -33.51
C SER A 27 -18.33 -45.98 -34.08
N ILE A 28 -19.35 -46.85 -34.07
CA ILE A 28 -19.41 -48.09 -34.85
C ILE A 28 -20.53 -47.91 -35.87
N SER A 29 -20.18 -47.93 -37.16
CA SER A 29 -21.13 -48.04 -38.26
C SER A 29 -21.33 -49.52 -38.60
N VAL A 30 -22.53 -50.04 -38.38
CA VAL A 30 -22.97 -51.35 -38.89
C VAL A 30 -23.65 -51.10 -40.24
N LEU A 31 -23.11 -51.70 -41.30
CA LEU A 31 -23.78 -51.83 -42.60
C LEU A 31 -24.88 -52.87 -42.46
N VAL A 32 -26.13 -52.47 -42.74
CA VAL A 32 -27.23 -53.37 -43.05
C VAL A 32 -27.40 -53.37 -44.55
N ASP A 33 -27.24 -54.55 -45.15
CA ASP A 33 -27.43 -54.85 -46.56
C ASP A 33 -28.94 -55.07 -46.79
N CYS A 34 -29.57 -54.30 -47.67
CA CYS A 34 -30.86 -54.65 -48.24
C CYS A 34 -30.92 -54.22 -49.71
N LYS A 35 -31.18 -55.21 -50.57
CA LYS A 35 -31.08 -55.20 -52.03
C LYS A 35 -32.42 -54.88 -52.70
N LYS A 36 -32.34 -54.30 -53.93
CA LYS A 36 -33.35 -54.11 -55.01
C LYS A 36 -34.22 -52.83 -54.91
N LYS A 37 -34.54 -52.08 -55.98
CA LYS A 37 -34.52 -52.31 -57.46
C LYS A 37 -34.74 -50.96 -58.22
N ASP A 38 -34.17 -50.87 -59.43
CA ASP A 38 -34.54 -50.18 -60.70
C ASP A 38 -34.92 -48.67 -60.76
N ASP A 39 -34.13 -47.93 -61.57
CA ASP A 39 -34.37 -46.82 -62.53
C ASP A 39 -35.38 -45.67 -62.26
N ASP A 40 -34.88 -44.41 -62.16
CA ASP A 40 -35.25 -43.28 -63.07
C ASP A 40 -34.63 -41.90 -62.68
N LEU A 41 -33.85 -41.36 -63.62
CA LEU A 41 -33.70 -39.99 -64.14
C LEU A 41 -34.01 -38.69 -63.32
N PHE A 42 -32.95 -37.86 -63.24
CA PHE A 42 -32.83 -36.38 -63.31
C PHE A 42 -32.57 -35.51 -62.05
N PRO A 43 -31.81 -34.40 -62.21
CA PRO A 43 -30.99 -33.75 -61.19
C PRO A 43 -31.48 -32.33 -60.86
N LEU A 44 -31.18 -31.79 -59.66
CA LEU A 44 -31.03 -30.34 -59.46
C LEU A 44 -30.59 -29.98 -58.02
N PHE A 45 -29.60 -29.07 -57.93
CA PHE A 45 -29.23 -28.23 -56.78
C PHE A 45 -28.71 -28.94 -55.51
N ALA A 46 -27.64 -28.54 -54.82
CA ALA A 46 -26.74 -27.40 -54.94
C ALA A 46 -25.42 -27.75 -54.23
N LEU A 47 -24.33 -27.18 -54.71
CA LEU A 47 -23.05 -27.11 -54.02
C LEU A 47 -23.22 -26.22 -52.78
N ALA A 48 -23.10 -26.76 -51.58
CA ALA A 48 -22.90 -25.99 -50.36
C ALA A 48 -21.70 -26.55 -49.61
N ALA A 49 -20.52 -26.10 -50.02
CA ALA A 49 -19.37 -26.03 -49.12
C ALA A 49 -19.59 -24.85 -48.15
N LEU A 50 -18.97 -24.98 -46.98
CA LEU A 50 -18.85 -24.00 -45.88
C LEU A 50 -20.01 -24.02 -44.87
N ASN A 51 -19.84 -24.83 -43.83
CA ASN A 51 -20.05 -24.31 -42.48
C ASN A 51 -18.70 -24.41 -41.76
N SER A 52 -17.86 -23.41 -42.02
CA SER A 52 -16.91 -22.96 -41.02
C SER A 52 -17.71 -22.75 -39.74
N ASN A 53 -17.38 -23.52 -38.71
CA ASN A 53 -17.84 -23.23 -37.37
C ASN A 53 -17.19 -21.89 -37.00
N SER A 54 -17.82 -20.79 -37.42
CA SER A 54 -17.55 -19.46 -36.92
C SER A 54 -18.00 -19.52 -35.47
N SER A 55 -17.08 -19.93 -34.61
CA SER A 55 -17.14 -19.65 -33.18
C SER A 55 -17.26 -18.13 -33.08
N THR A 56 -18.50 -17.65 -33.01
CA THR A 56 -18.77 -16.27 -32.64
C THR A 56 -18.09 -16.06 -31.31
N VAL A 57 -17.01 -15.29 -31.33
CA VAL A 57 -16.21 -14.95 -30.16
C VAL A 57 -17.13 -14.16 -29.22
N SER A 58 -17.82 -14.88 -28.33
CA SER A 58 -18.83 -14.31 -27.43
C SER A 58 -18.15 -13.64 -26.24
N GLY A 59 -18.68 -12.49 -25.83
CA GLY A 59 -18.19 -11.71 -24.68
C GLY A 59 -17.60 -10.36 -25.07
N PHE A 60 -17.27 -9.59 -24.03
CA PHE A 60 -16.75 -8.24 -24.11
C PHE A 60 -15.24 -8.19 -23.91
N THR A 61 -14.56 -7.32 -24.66
CA THR A 61 -13.11 -7.09 -24.51
C THR A 61 -12.82 -6.19 -23.32
N ILE A 62 -11.66 -6.40 -22.70
CA ILE A 62 -11.10 -5.49 -21.69
C ILE A 62 -9.86 -4.83 -22.28
N GLY A 63 -9.85 -3.50 -22.34
CA GLY A 63 -8.77 -2.74 -22.93
C GLY A 63 -8.80 -1.28 -22.52
N GLY A 64 -7.88 -0.51 -23.11
CA GLY A 64 -7.67 0.87 -22.71
C GLY A 64 -6.61 1.59 -23.50
N THR A 65 -6.31 2.81 -23.06
CA THR A 65 -5.30 3.68 -23.63
C THR A 65 -4.07 3.77 -22.74
N ILE A 66 -2.92 4.02 -23.37
CA ILE A 66 -1.62 4.16 -22.74
C ILE A 66 -0.99 5.46 -23.23
N SER A 67 -0.42 6.23 -22.31
CA SER A 67 0.38 7.42 -22.63
C SER A 67 1.74 7.35 -21.92
N GLY A 68 2.78 7.89 -22.58
CA GLY A 68 4.10 8.05 -21.98
C GLY A 68 4.92 6.77 -21.73
N LEU A 69 4.49 5.61 -22.25
CA LEU A 69 5.24 4.35 -22.14
C LEU A 69 6.42 4.33 -23.12
N THR A 70 7.54 4.92 -22.73
CA THR A 70 8.76 5.01 -23.55
C THR A 70 9.74 3.85 -23.33
N SER A 71 9.48 3.00 -22.34
CA SER A 71 10.34 1.88 -21.94
C SER A 71 9.55 0.57 -21.90
N GLY A 72 10.21 -0.55 -22.15
CA GLY A 72 9.61 -1.88 -22.06
C GLY A 72 9.48 -2.40 -20.62
N GLY A 73 8.97 -3.63 -20.48
CA GLY A 73 8.88 -4.35 -19.20
C GLY A 73 7.49 -4.31 -18.55
N LEU A 74 6.58 -3.45 -19.01
CA LEU A 74 5.21 -3.40 -18.50
C LEU A 74 4.48 -4.71 -18.83
N VAL A 75 3.96 -5.37 -17.80
CA VAL A 75 3.04 -6.51 -17.91
C VAL A 75 1.80 -6.20 -17.10
N LEU A 76 0.65 -6.22 -17.77
CA LEU A 76 -0.67 -6.08 -17.14
C LEU A 76 -1.24 -7.46 -16.86
N GLN A 77 -2.10 -7.56 -15.85
CA GLN A 77 -2.79 -8.79 -15.49
C GLN A 77 -4.26 -8.47 -15.24
N ASN A 78 -5.17 -9.32 -15.71
CA ASN A 78 -6.61 -9.16 -15.48
C ASN A 78 -7.14 -10.31 -14.62
N ASN A 79 -7.82 -9.98 -13.52
CA ASN A 79 -8.42 -10.97 -12.60
C ASN A 79 -7.42 -12.02 -12.08
N GLY A 80 -6.16 -11.63 -11.86
CA GLY A 80 -5.10 -12.55 -11.39
C GLY A 80 -4.57 -13.52 -12.46
N ALA A 81 -4.99 -13.37 -13.72
CA ALA A 81 -4.61 -14.20 -14.86
C ALA A 81 -4.52 -13.36 -16.16
N ASP A 82 -4.51 -14.00 -17.33
CA ASP A 82 -4.50 -13.35 -18.65
C ASP A 82 -3.43 -12.24 -18.76
N ASP A 83 -2.18 -12.62 -18.46
CA ASP A 83 -1.07 -11.66 -18.49
C ASP A 83 -0.85 -11.11 -19.91
N LEU A 84 -0.68 -9.79 -20.01
CA LEU A 84 -0.45 -9.08 -21.26
C LEU A 84 0.83 -8.24 -21.17
N THR A 85 1.85 -8.66 -21.91
CA THR A 85 3.08 -7.87 -22.11
C THR A 85 2.80 -6.71 -23.05
N ILE A 86 3.13 -5.50 -22.63
CA ILE A 86 2.94 -4.28 -23.42
C ILE A 86 4.28 -3.83 -24.02
N PRO A 87 4.40 -3.70 -25.35
CA PRO A 87 5.62 -3.19 -25.97
C PRO A 87 5.80 -1.69 -25.71
N SER A 88 7.05 -1.24 -25.66
CA SER A 88 7.37 0.20 -25.62
C SER A 88 6.73 0.93 -26.79
N GLY A 89 6.23 2.14 -26.55
CA GLY A 89 5.53 2.97 -27.54
C GLY A 89 4.07 2.58 -27.79
N ALA A 90 3.55 1.55 -27.13
CA ALA A 90 2.12 1.22 -27.22
C ALA A 90 1.25 2.38 -26.72
N THR A 91 0.17 2.66 -27.46
CA THR A 91 -0.82 3.70 -27.11
C THR A 91 -2.17 3.11 -26.70
N THR A 92 -2.37 1.82 -26.92
CA THR A 92 -3.57 1.07 -26.56
C THR A 92 -3.20 -0.36 -26.18
N PHE A 93 -4.11 -1.02 -25.46
CA PHE A 93 -4.00 -2.45 -25.17
C PHE A 93 -5.39 -3.10 -25.15
N THR A 94 -5.42 -4.41 -25.36
CA THR A 94 -6.63 -5.22 -25.21
C THR A 94 -6.22 -6.63 -24.79
N PHE A 95 -6.83 -7.13 -23.72
CA PHE A 95 -6.65 -8.48 -23.23
C PHE A 95 -7.23 -9.51 -24.20
N ALA A 96 -6.61 -10.70 -24.27
CA ALA A 96 -7.04 -11.76 -25.18
C ALA A 96 -8.33 -12.43 -24.69
N THR A 97 -8.48 -12.58 -23.37
CA THR A 97 -9.67 -13.21 -22.79
C THR A 97 -10.84 -12.24 -22.76
N ARG A 98 -11.96 -12.65 -23.34
CA ARG A 98 -13.21 -11.90 -23.31
C ARG A 98 -14.07 -12.36 -22.14
N LEU A 99 -14.78 -11.43 -21.52
CA LEU A 99 -15.64 -11.70 -20.37
C LEU A 99 -17.11 -11.61 -20.76
N SER A 100 -17.92 -12.57 -20.33
CA SER A 100 -19.38 -12.53 -20.51
C SER A 100 -20.01 -11.31 -19.85
N SER A 101 -21.26 -10.97 -20.21
CA SER A 101 -21.99 -9.90 -19.53
C SER A 101 -22.18 -10.19 -18.04
N GLY A 102 -22.01 -9.18 -17.19
CA GLY A 102 -22.12 -9.25 -15.73
C GLY A 102 -20.86 -9.71 -15.01
N THR A 103 -19.80 -10.10 -15.72
CA THR A 103 -18.55 -10.56 -15.11
C THR A 103 -17.69 -9.38 -14.65
N SER A 104 -17.11 -9.47 -13.45
CA SER A 104 -16.18 -8.46 -12.97
C SER A 104 -14.81 -8.54 -13.65
N TYR A 105 -14.18 -7.40 -13.86
CA TYR A 105 -12.77 -7.29 -14.24
C TYR A 105 -11.99 -6.53 -13.16
N SER A 106 -10.69 -6.81 -13.07
CA SER A 106 -9.75 -6.17 -12.15
C SER A 106 -8.35 -6.24 -12.76
N VAL A 107 -7.93 -5.13 -13.37
CA VAL A 107 -6.64 -4.99 -14.03
C VAL A 107 -5.60 -4.47 -13.06
N THR A 108 -4.48 -5.17 -12.95
CA THR A 108 -3.34 -4.81 -12.11
C THR A 108 -2.08 -4.73 -12.94
N MET A 109 -1.09 -3.98 -12.44
CA MET A 109 0.27 -4.02 -12.96
C MET A 109 0.99 -5.19 -12.31
N LYS A 110 1.31 -6.21 -13.11
CA LYS A 110 2.08 -7.38 -12.65
C LYS A 110 3.57 -7.07 -12.59
N THR A 111 4.08 -6.45 -13.65
CA THR A 111 5.48 -6.00 -13.75
C THR A 111 5.50 -4.55 -14.16
N SER A 112 6.26 -3.72 -13.44
CA SER A 112 6.46 -2.32 -13.77
C SER A 112 7.42 -2.16 -14.96
N PRO A 113 7.23 -1.14 -15.81
CA PRO A 113 8.20 -0.81 -16.84
C PRO A 113 9.53 -0.33 -16.24
N ASN A 114 10.59 -0.48 -17.03
CA ASN A 114 11.91 0.00 -16.65
C ASN A 114 11.95 1.54 -16.62
N ASP A 115 12.52 2.11 -15.55
CA ASP A 115 12.76 3.56 -15.38
C ASP A 115 11.53 4.48 -15.51
N LEU A 116 10.33 3.91 -15.51
CA LEU A 116 9.07 4.64 -15.61
C LEU A 116 8.16 4.34 -14.42
N TYR A 117 7.46 5.36 -13.94
CA TYR A 117 6.31 5.20 -13.09
C TYR A 117 5.04 5.23 -13.93
N CYS A 118 4.11 4.29 -13.74
CA CYS A 118 2.81 4.34 -14.38
C CYS A 118 1.68 4.29 -13.36
N SER A 119 0.70 5.18 -13.52
CA SER A 119 -0.57 5.15 -12.79
C SER A 119 -1.65 4.55 -13.68
N LEU A 120 -2.50 3.71 -13.08
CA LEU A 120 -3.64 3.08 -13.75
C LEU A 120 -4.93 3.67 -13.16
N SER A 121 -5.94 3.87 -14.00
CA SER A 121 -7.28 4.28 -13.56
C SER A 121 -8.38 3.47 -14.24
N ASN A 122 -9.57 3.45 -13.62
CA ASN A 122 -10.73 2.65 -14.06
C ASN A 122 -10.46 1.14 -14.17
N THR A 123 -9.58 0.63 -13.31
CA THR A 123 -9.03 -0.72 -13.40
C THR A 123 -9.99 -1.85 -12.99
N SER A 124 -11.13 -1.53 -12.39
CA SER A 124 -12.13 -2.54 -12.02
C SER A 124 -13.54 -2.11 -12.39
N GLY A 125 -14.42 -3.10 -12.55
CA GLY A 125 -15.82 -2.90 -12.91
C GLY A 125 -16.48 -4.20 -13.34
N THR A 126 -17.68 -4.11 -13.90
CA THR A 126 -18.45 -5.25 -14.44
C THR A 126 -18.74 -5.04 -15.91
N THR A 127 -18.59 -6.08 -16.72
CA THR A 127 -18.78 -6.00 -18.17
C THR A 127 -20.26 -5.97 -18.56
N THR A 128 -20.71 -4.87 -19.14
CA THR A 128 -22.01 -4.78 -19.85
C THR A 128 -21.84 -4.42 -21.33
N ALA A 129 -20.62 -4.05 -21.70
CA ALA A 129 -20.14 -3.72 -23.03
C ALA A 129 -18.61 -3.93 -23.07
N ASN A 130 -17.99 -3.73 -24.24
CA ASN A 130 -16.53 -3.67 -24.35
C ASN A 130 -15.99 -2.54 -23.46
N VAL A 131 -15.01 -2.85 -22.62
CA VAL A 131 -14.34 -1.90 -21.74
C VAL A 131 -13.15 -1.31 -22.48
N THR A 132 -13.18 0.01 -22.72
CA THR A 132 -12.09 0.77 -23.34
C THR A 132 -11.66 1.97 -22.49
N SER A 133 -12.21 2.09 -21.27
CA SER A 133 -12.07 3.24 -20.37
C SER A 133 -10.87 3.15 -19.42
N ILE A 134 -10.15 2.02 -19.41
CA ILE A 134 -8.92 1.90 -18.61
C ILE A 134 -7.89 2.84 -19.20
N SER A 135 -7.27 3.65 -18.37
CA SER A 135 -6.17 4.52 -18.80
C SER A 135 -4.93 4.23 -17.99
N ILE A 136 -3.81 4.24 -18.69
CA ILE A 136 -2.47 4.08 -18.13
C ILE A 136 -1.67 5.31 -18.52
N ALA A 137 -1.22 6.07 -17.53
CA ALA A 137 -0.34 7.22 -17.74
C ALA A 137 1.02 6.89 -17.15
N CYS A 138 2.05 6.95 -18.00
CA CYS A 138 3.43 6.70 -17.61
C CYS A 138 4.28 7.96 -17.75
N GLY A 139 5.31 8.06 -16.93
CA GLY A 139 6.33 9.10 -17.02
C GLY A 139 7.63 8.65 -16.36
N GLY A 140 8.68 9.45 -16.50
CA GLY A 140 9.98 9.16 -15.88
C GLY A 140 9.80 8.93 -14.38
N LEU A 141 10.31 7.81 -13.87
CA LEU A 141 10.20 7.47 -12.46
C LEU A 141 10.88 8.53 -11.58
N LYS A 142 10.15 9.05 -10.60
CA LYS A 142 10.62 10.04 -9.63
C LYS A 142 10.35 9.60 -8.21
N VAL A 143 11.35 9.82 -7.34
CA VAL A 143 11.24 9.56 -5.91
C VAL A 143 10.81 10.85 -5.22
N TYR A 144 9.73 10.81 -4.45
CA TYR A 144 9.28 11.93 -3.64
C TYR A 144 9.44 11.58 -2.17
N SER A 145 10.38 12.25 -1.50
CA SER A 145 10.60 12.11 -0.05
C SER A 145 10.02 13.34 0.65
N GLY A 146 8.93 13.18 1.40
CA GLY A 146 8.24 14.27 2.09
C GLY A 146 8.65 14.41 3.55
N GLY A 147 8.72 15.65 4.03
CA GLY A 147 9.04 15.95 5.42
C GLY A 147 9.22 17.44 5.67
N TYR A 148 10.32 17.81 6.32
CA TYR A 148 10.66 19.20 6.55
C TYR A 148 12.18 19.45 6.52
N ASN A 149 12.55 20.70 6.21
CA ASN A 149 13.89 21.25 6.45
C ASN A 149 13.79 22.43 7.40
N ALA A 150 14.65 22.48 8.42
CA ALA A 150 14.81 23.72 9.18
C ALA A 150 15.63 24.74 8.39
N ASN A 151 15.12 25.96 8.26
CA ASN A 151 15.85 27.07 7.64
C ASN A 151 16.91 27.67 8.57
N THR A 152 17.63 28.68 8.11
CA THR A 152 18.69 29.36 8.89
C THR A 152 18.18 29.96 10.21
N SER A 153 16.91 30.32 10.29
CA SER A 153 16.22 30.83 11.49
C SER A 153 15.64 29.73 12.40
N ASN A 154 15.93 28.45 12.14
CA ASN A 154 15.37 27.27 12.83
C ASN A 154 13.86 27.04 12.62
N VAL A 155 13.24 27.70 11.65
CA VAL A 155 11.83 27.45 11.30
C VAL A 155 11.76 26.19 10.45
N LEU A 156 10.89 25.25 10.83
CA LEU A 156 10.63 24.03 10.06
C LEU A 156 9.79 24.37 8.82
N VAL A 157 10.32 24.08 7.64
CA VAL A 157 9.68 24.33 6.35
C VAL A 157 9.20 23.00 5.77
N ALA A 158 7.89 22.85 5.62
CA ALA A 158 7.27 21.74 4.92
C ALA A 158 7.73 21.66 3.47
N GLY A 159 7.90 20.44 2.96
CA GLY A 159 8.25 20.24 1.57
C GLY A 159 8.59 18.79 1.25
N TYR A 160 9.15 18.60 0.08
CA TYR A 160 9.62 17.30 -0.36
C TYR A 160 10.86 17.42 -1.24
N TRP A 161 11.69 16.37 -1.23
CA TRP A 161 12.70 16.16 -2.25
C TRP A 161 12.08 15.40 -3.41
N LYS A 162 12.16 15.97 -4.62
CA LYS A 162 11.95 15.26 -5.88
C LYS A 162 13.31 14.78 -6.36
N ASP A 163 13.52 13.48 -6.31
CA ASP A 163 14.83 12.82 -6.35
C ASP A 163 15.75 13.38 -5.25
N SER A 164 16.63 14.34 -5.57
CA SER A 164 17.50 15.01 -4.59
C SER A 164 17.24 16.51 -4.46
N THR A 165 16.30 17.05 -5.25
CA THR A 165 16.02 18.49 -5.28
C THR A 165 14.90 18.83 -4.31
N TRP A 166 15.22 19.65 -3.31
CA TRP A 166 14.24 20.16 -2.36
C TRP A 166 13.25 21.13 -3.01
N THR A 167 11.97 20.92 -2.76
CA THR A 167 10.87 21.82 -3.10
C THR A 167 10.16 22.20 -1.80
N ALA A 168 10.27 23.48 -1.41
CA ALA A 168 9.53 24.02 -0.29
C ALA A 168 8.05 24.20 -0.67
N LEU A 169 7.16 23.89 0.26
CA LEU A 169 5.73 24.11 0.13
C LEU A 169 5.31 25.43 0.78
N PRO A 170 4.31 26.15 0.23
CA PRO A 170 3.83 27.38 0.84
C PRO A 170 3.20 27.11 2.21
N SER A 171 3.47 27.98 3.18
CA SER A 171 2.87 27.94 4.52
C SER A 171 1.92 29.12 4.74
N ILE A 172 1.06 29.01 5.75
CA ILE A 172 0.17 30.09 6.22
C ILE A 172 1.01 31.28 6.70
N ASP A 173 2.01 31.00 7.54
CA ASP A 173 3.01 31.96 7.97
C ASP A 173 4.42 31.36 7.80
N SER A 174 5.24 31.99 6.96
CA SER A 174 6.62 31.55 6.66
C SER A 174 7.60 31.66 7.83
N THR A 175 7.24 32.38 8.89
CA THR A 175 8.03 32.50 10.12
C THR A 175 7.74 31.39 11.12
N GLN A 176 6.73 30.56 10.83
CA GLN A 176 6.23 29.54 11.73
C GLN A 176 6.40 28.14 11.15
N ASN A 177 6.40 27.16 12.04
CA ASN A 177 6.72 25.77 11.67
C ASN A 177 5.64 25.16 10.77
N SER A 178 6.08 24.32 9.86
CA SER A 178 5.23 23.52 8.99
C SER A 178 5.90 22.17 8.73
N SER A 179 5.10 21.14 8.46
CA SER A 179 5.64 19.80 8.17
C SER A 179 4.76 19.01 7.23
N VAL A 180 5.39 18.22 6.35
CA VAL A 180 4.73 17.13 5.64
C VAL A 180 4.86 15.85 6.47
N ASN A 181 3.73 15.25 6.82
CA ASN A 181 3.67 13.99 7.55
C ASN A 181 3.44 12.79 6.61
N THR A 182 2.76 13.00 5.48
CA THR A 182 2.28 11.91 4.61
C THR A 182 2.09 12.39 3.16
N GLN A 183 2.14 11.48 2.19
CA GLN A 183 1.98 11.77 0.77
C GLN A 183 1.16 10.69 0.06
N PHE A 184 0.51 11.06 -1.04
CA PHE A 184 -0.25 10.16 -1.90
C PHE A 184 -0.30 10.68 -3.34
N PHE A 185 -0.18 9.79 -4.33
CA PHE A 185 -0.41 10.11 -5.74
C PHE A 185 -1.74 9.53 -6.21
N SER A 186 -2.57 10.36 -6.85
CA SER A 186 -3.79 9.92 -7.55
C SER A 186 -3.74 10.40 -8.99
N GLY A 187 -3.48 9.48 -9.93
CA GLY A 187 -3.17 9.85 -11.31
C GLY A 187 -1.91 10.71 -11.38
N SER A 188 -2.02 11.93 -11.91
CA SER A 188 -0.96 12.93 -11.96
C SER A 188 -0.95 13.90 -10.77
N ASP A 189 -1.95 13.83 -9.89
CA ASP A 189 -2.05 14.73 -8.75
C ASP A 189 -1.20 14.22 -7.58
N HIS A 190 -0.31 15.08 -7.08
CA HIS A 190 0.49 14.86 -5.89
C HIS A 190 -0.18 15.51 -4.68
N TYR A 191 -0.57 14.69 -3.71
CA TYR A 191 -1.09 15.13 -2.44
C TYR A 191 0.00 14.96 -1.37
N THR A 192 0.22 16.01 -0.59
CA THR A 192 1.03 15.95 0.64
C THR A 192 0.19 16.50 1.78
N ALA A 193 0.32 15.98 3.00
CA ALA A 193 -0.47 16.46 4.12
C ALA A 193 0.31 16.48 5.43
N GLY A 194 -0.14 17.34 6.34
CA GLY A 194 0.51 17.58 7.63
C GLY A 194 -0.11 18.78 8.32
N TYR A 195 0.73 19.78 8.62
CA TYR A 195 0.29 21.05 9.20
C TYR A 195 1.11 22.24 8.70
N SER A 196 0.51 23.42 8.79
CA SER A 196 1.19 24.71 8.72
C SER A 196 0.73 25.56 9.89
N SER A 197 1.66 26.13 10.66
CA SER A 197 1.30 27.00 11.77
C SER A 197 0.82 28.37 11.30
N ASP A 198 -0.14 28.95 12.03
CA ASP A 198 -0.56 30.34 11.89
C ASP A 198 0.41 31.31 12.60
N ALA A 199 0.14 32.61 12.54
CA ALA A 199 0.98 33.64 13.16
C ALA A 199 1.12 33.53 14.70
N ASN A 200 0.22 32.79 15.37
CA ASN A 200 0.30 32.51 16.81
C ASN A 200 1.06 31.22 17.12
N GLY A 201 1.58 30.53 16.10
CA GLY A 201 2.26 29.25 16.22
C GLY A 201 1.30 28.04 16.31
N VAL A 202 -0.02 28.24 16.19
CA VAL A 202 -1.01 27.17 16.26
C VAL A 202 -0.95 26.33 14.99
N GLN A 203 -0.75 25.02 15.14
CA GLN A 203 -0.68 24.10 14.01
C GLN A 203 -2.06 23.91 13.37
N VAL A 204 -2.21 24.41 12.13
CA VAL A 204 -3.43 24.24 11.33
C VAL A 204 -3.28 22.98 10.46
N PRO A 205 -4.20 22.01 10.57
CA PRO A 205 -4.15 20.79 9.78
C PRO A 205 -4.51 21.11 8.33
N GLY A 206 -3.89 20.40 7.38
CA GLY A 206 -4.18 20.62 5.97
C GLY A 206 -3.40 19.72 5.04
N TYR A 207 -3.63 19.94 3.75
CA TYR A 207 -2.93 19.24 2.69
C TYR A 207 -2.57 20.20 1.56
N TRP A 208 -1.48 19.89 0.86
CA TRP A 208 -1.13 20.52 -0.40
C TRP A 208 -1.51 19.58 -1.55
N LYS A 209 -2.30 20.08 -2.49
CA LYS A 209 -2.52 19.42 -3.78
C LYS A 209 -1.69 20.15 -4.83
N ASN A 210 -0.72 19.45 -5.44
CA ASN A 210 0.19 20.02 -6.44
C ASN A 210 0.85 21.34 -5.98
N GLY A 211 1.27 21.39 -4.71
CA GLY A 211 1.88 22.57 -4.11
C GLY A 211 0.91 23.64 -3.58
N THR A 212 -0.40 23.52 -3.81
CA THR A 212 -1.40 24.47 -3.30
C THR A 212 -1.96 24.01 -1.95
N TRP A 213 -1.76 24.82 -0.90
CA TRP A 213 -2.26 24.56 0.46
C TRP A 213 -3.79 24.65 0.53
N THR A 214 -4.39 23.70 1.23
CA THR A 214 -5.80 23.69 1.63
C THR A 214 -5.86 23.43 3.13
N ALA A 215 -6.30 24.43 3.90
CA ALA A 215 -6.54 24.28 5.33
C ALA A 215 -7.78 23.42 5.59
N LEU A 216 -7.73 22.58 6.62
CA LEU A 216 -8.84 21.78 7.12
C LEU A 216 -9.36 22.40 8.41
N THR A 217 -10.68 22.46 8.58
CA THR A 217 -11.30 23.07 9.78
C THR A 217 -11.10 22.17 11.01
N PRO A 218 -10.32 22.59 12.02
CA PRO A 218 -10.20 21.84 13.27
C PRO A 218 -11.45 22.01 14.15
N VAL A 219 -11.57 21.19 15.19
CA VAL A 219 -12.60 21.29 16.23
C VAL A 219 -12.48 22.60 17.02
N ASP A 220 -11.25 22.99 17.37
CA ASP A 220 -10.91 24.27 18.00
C ASP A 220 -9.72 24.88 17.28
N SER A 221 -9.92 26.04 16.64
CA SER A 221 -8.89 26.72 15.85
C SER A 221 -7.78 27.36 16.68
N THR A 222 -7.93 27.41 18.01
CA THR A 222 -6.90 27.91 18.92
C THR A 222 -5.95 26.81 19.40
N LYS A 223 -6.18 25.56 18.98
CA LYS A 223 -5.46 24.39 19.44
C LYS A 223 -4.81 23.65 18.26
N ASN A 224 -3.63 23.10 18.52
CA ASN A 224 -2.89 22.34 17.51
C ASN A 224 -3.71 21.14 17.02
N SER A 225 -3.80 20.99 15.71
CA SER A 225 -4.39 19.82 15.05
C SER A 225 -3.52 19.43 13.86
N GLU A 226 -3.45 18.14 13.54
CA GLU A 226 -2.54 17.66 12.51
C GLU A 226 -3.16 16.55 11.66
N VAL A 227 -2.79 16.53 10.38
CA VAL A 227 -2.98 15.35 9.52
C VAL A 227 -1.76 14.44 9.66
N LYS A 228 -1.99 13.16 9.94
CA LYS A 228 -0.96 12.11 10.02
C LYS A 228 -0.99 11.15 8.82
N SER A 229 -2.13 11.01 8.15
CA SER A 229 -2.27 10.12 7.00
C SER A 229 -3.22 10.72 5.96
N ILE A 230 -2.88 10.57 4.68
CA ILE A 230 -3.73 10.98 3.56
C ILE A 230 -3.99 9.79 2.64
N PHE A 231 -5.23 9.67 2.17
CA PHE A 231 -5.64 8.68 1.19
C PHE A 231 -6.64 9.32 0.21
N VAL A 232 -6.48 9.05 -1.08
CA VAL A 232 -7.38 9.57 -2.11
C VAL A 232 -8.06 8.40 -2.81
N SER A 233 -9.40 8.41 -2.84
CA SER A 233 -10.21 7.38 -3.50
C SER A 233 -11.20 8.04 -4.44
N GLY A 234 -10.98 7.90 -5.75
CA GLY A 234 -11.72 8.66 -6.76
C GLY A 234 -11.54 10.16 -6.57
N SER A 235 -12.64 10.88 -6.38
CA SER A 235 -12.65 12.33 -6.09
C SER A 235 -12.53 12.66 -4.60
N ASP A 236 -12.66 11.69 -3.71
CA ASP A 236 -12.68 11.92 -2.27
C ASP A 236 -11.26 11.93 -1.69
N VAL A 237 -10.96 12.98 -0.92
CA VAL A 237 -9.73 13.12 -0.14
C VAL A 237 -10.02 12.86 1.32
N TYR A 238 -9.34 11.87 1.90
CA TYR A 238 -9.42 11.50 3.30
C TYR A 238 -8.11 11.89 3.99
N CYS A 239 -8.18 12.73 5.02
CA CYS A 239 -7.06 13.12 5.86
C CYS A 239 -7.30 12.67 7.29
N GLY A 240 -6.50 11.76 7.83
CA GLY A 240 -6.64 11.19 9.17
C GLY A 240 -5.61 11.76 10.12
N GLY A 241 -6.00 11.96 11.38
CA GLY A 241 -5.10 12.48 12.40
C GLY A 241 -5.82 12.73 13.72
N TYR A 242 -5.61 13.92 14.26
CA TYR A 242 -6.30 14.37 15.46
C TYR A 242 -6.68 15.85 15.35
N SER A 243 -7.74 16.22 16.05
CA SER A 243 -8.05 17.62 16.31
C SER A 243 -8.26 17.86 17.79
N THR A 244 -7.63 18.90 18.33
CA THR A 244 -7.63 19.17 19.77
C THR A 244 -8.83 20.02 20.14
N ASN A 245 -9.53 19.66 21.22
CA ASN A 245 -10.67 20.43 21.72
C ASN A 245 -10.25 21.55 22.69
N SER A 246 -11.21 22.35 23.14
CA SER A 246 -10.97 23.46 24.09
C SER A 246 -10.34 23.02 25.42
N SER A 247 -10.59 21.78 25.84
CA SER A 247 -9.99 21.16 27.03
C SER A 247 -8.57 20.63 26.81
N SER A 248 -7.98 20.87 25.63
CA SER A 248 -6.64 20.43 25.23
C SER A 248 -6.49 18.90 25.12
N VAL A 249 -7.59 18.21 24.80
CA VAL A 249 -7.61 16.76 24.53
C VAL A 249 -7.61 16.52 23.03
N LYS A 250 -6.75 15.61 22.55
CA LYS A 250 -6.71 15.19 21.16
C LYS A 250 -7.85 14.23 20.84
N ILE A 251 -8.73 14.66 19.94
CA ILE A 251 -9.84 13.86 19.43
C ILE A 251 -9.39 13.13 18.16
N PRO A 252 -9.47 11.79 18.09
CA PRO A 252 -9.10 11.04 16.91
C PRO A 252 -10.16 11.27 15.84
N GLY A 253 -9.74 11.40 14.58
CA GLY A 253 -10.70 11.64 13.51
C GLY A 253 -10.08 11.71 12.13
N PHE A 254 -10.94 11.99 11.17
CA PHE A 254 -10.54 12.26 9.80
C PHE A 254 -11.39 13.36 9.18
N TRP A 255 -10.78 14.11 8.27
CA TRP A 255 -11.48 15.01 7.36
C TRP A 255 -11.76 14.26 6.06
N LYS A 256 -13.02 14.25 5.63
CA LYS A 256 -13.41 13.85 4.27
C LYS A 256 -13.80 15.10 3.51
N ASN A 257 -13.04 15.43 2.46
CA ASN A 257 -13.26 16.64 1.64
C ASN A 257 -13.44 17.92 2.50
N GLY A 258 -12.57 18.13 3.49
CA GLY A 258 -12.63 19.28 4.39
C GLY A 258 -13.54 19.12 5.62
N THR A 259 -14.45 18.14 5.62
CA THR A 259 -15.42 17.96 6.72
C THR A 259 -14.89 17.00 7.78
N TRP A 260 -14.75 17.46 9.01
CA TRP A 260 -14.28 16.66 10.15
C TRP A 260 -15.32 15.62 10.59
N THR A 261 -14.86 14.39 10.82
CA THR A 261 -15.60 13.31 11.46
C THR A 261 -14.80 12.81 12.66
N ALA A 262 -15.34 12.99 13.86
CA ALA A 262 -14.75 12.45 15.09
C ALA A 262 -14.94 10.93 15.17
N LEU A 263 -13.95 10.23 15.72
CA LEU A 263 -13.96 8.80 15.96
C LEU A 263 -14.18 8.52 17.44
N SER A 264 -14.77 7.35 17.75
CA SER A 264 -15.00 6.93 19.14
C SER A 264 -13.69 6.74 19.91
N ALA A 265 -13.56 7.32 21.10
CA ALA A 265 -12.42 7.08 22.00
C ALA A 265 -12.82 6.15 23.15
N LEU A 266 -11.86 5.41 23.71
CA LEU A 266 -12.05 4.62 24.94
C LEU A 266 -12.39 5.49 26.14
N THR A 267 -11.78 6.68 26.20
CA THR A 267 -11.95 7.63 27.30
C THR A 267 -11.86 9.03 26.72
N THR A 268 -12.96 9.80 26.79
CA THR A 268 -13.14 11.04 26.02
C THR A 268 -12.36 12.24 26.53
N ASP A 269 -11.89 12.20 27.78
CA ASP A 269 -11.02 13.21 28.38
C ASP A 269 -9.52 12.84 28.29
N LYS A 270 -9.19 11.81 27.50
CA LYS A 270 -7.83 11.34 27.25
C LYS A 270 -7.50 11.38 25.77
N ASP A 271 -6.21 11.59 25.49
CA ASP A 271 -5.73 11.71 24.12
C ASP A 271 -5.96 10.42 23.33
N SER A 272 -6.37 10.57 22.08
CA SER A 272 -6.41 9.47 21.11
C SER A 272 -6.05 10.03 19.73
N GLU A 273 -5.36 9.24 18.92
CA GLU A 273 -4.85 9.70 17.62
C GLU A 273 -5.01 8.64 16.53
N VAL A 274 -5.41 9.08 15.33
CA VAL A 274 -5.20 8.33 14.10
C VAL A 274 -3.78 8.58 13.59
N ARG A 275 -3.07 7.51 13.23
CA ARG A 275 -1.70 7.57 12.69
C ARG A 275 -1.61 7.14 11.24
N SER A 276 -2.50 6.25 10.80
CA SER A 276 -2.54 5.74 9.44
C SER A 276 -3.98 5.48 9.02
N MET A 277 -4.29 5.67 7.74
CA MET A 277 -5.59 5.34 7.16
C MET A 277 -5.44 4.52 5.89
N TYR A 278 -6.47 3.73 5.63
CA TYR A 278 -6.64 2.95 4.41
C TYR A 278 -8.13 2.92 4.04
N VAL A 279 -8.47 3.19 2.78
CA VAL A 279 -9.86 3.15 2.31
C VAL A 279 -10.03 1.96 1.36
N SER A 280 -11.04 1.13 1.62
CA SER A 280 -11.37 -0.04 0.79
C SER A 280 -12.85 -0.03 0.47
N GLY A 281 -13.19 0.23 -0.80
CA GLY A 281 -14.59 0.45 -1.20
C GLY A 281 -15.21 1.61 -0.42
N SER A 282 -16.28 1.34 0.32
CA SER A 282 -16.96 2.31 1.19
C SER A 282 -16.40 2.38 2.61
N ASP A 283 -15.56 1.43 3.01
CA ASP A 283 -15.05 1.33 4.37
C ASP A 283 -13.76 2.15 4.55
N VAL A 284 -13.72 2.95 5.63
CA VAL A 284 -12.52 3.66 6.08
C VAL A 284 -11.92 2.91 7.26
N TYR A 285 -10.66 2.51 7.15
CA TYR A 285 -9.90 1.89 8.22
C TYR A 285 -8.87 2.90 8.71
N ALA A 286 -8.90 3.26 9.99
CA ALA A 286 -7.94 4.17 10.60
C ALA A 286 -7.21 3.44 11.74
N GLY A 287 -5.88 3.34 11.68
CA GLY A 287 -5.05 2.73 12.72
C GLY A 287 -4.44 3.79 13.62
N GLY A 288 -4.33 3.49 14.92
CA GLY A 288 -3.69 4.39 15.87
C GLY A 288 -3.72 3.86 17.30
N HIS A 289 -4.06 4.73 18.23
CA HIS A 289 -4.25 4.38 19.64
C HIS A 289 -5.37 5.21 20.27
N SER A 290 -5.96 4.67 21.32
CA SER A 290 -6.86 5.41 22.22
C SER A 290 -6.42 5.21 23.66
N ASN A 291 -6.26 6.29 24.43
CA ASN A 291 -5.87 6.16 25.83
C ASN A 291 -7.06 5.71 26.68
N ASN A 292 -6.78 4.80 27.62
CA ASN A 292 -7.76 4.37 28.62
C ASN A 292 -7.81 5.35 29.81
N SER A 293 -8.64 5.05 30.82
CA SER A 293 -8.79 5.87 32.03
C SER A 293 -7.49 6.05 32.82
N SER A 294 -6.54 5.14 32.69
CA SER A 294 -5.20 5.20 33.31
C SER A 294 -4.18 5.93 32.45
N ASP A 295 -4.61 6.56 31.35
CA ASP A 295 -3.78 7.27 30.38
C ASP A 295 -2.72 6.38 29.70
N ILE A 296 -3.05 5.09 29.54
CA ILE A 296 -2.23 4.12 28.81
C ILE A 296 -2.78 4.01 27.40
N SER A 297 -1.89 4.19 26.41
CA SER A 297 -2.23 4.05 25.00
C SER A 297 -2.53 2.60 24.62
N VAL A 298 -3.79 2.35 24.27
CA VAL A 298 -4.27 1.05 23.79
C VAL A 298 -4.20 1.05 22.26
N PRO A 299 -3.50 0.09 21.64
CA PRO A 299 -3.39 0.01 20.19
C PRO A 299 -4.73 -0.44 19.61
N GLY A 300 -5.08 0.06 18.43
CA GLY A 300 -6.33 -0.33 17.81
C GLY A 300 -6.55 0.30 16.46
N TYR A 301 -7.74 0.06 15.93
CA TYR A 301 -8.19 0.67 14.70
C TYR A 301 -9.66 1.03 14.79
N TRP A 302 -10.05 2.03 14.02
CA TRP A 302 -11.43 2.35 13.73
C TRP A 302 -11.79 1.77 12.38
N LYS A 303 -12.92 1.07 12.33
CA LYS A 303 -13.61 0.80 11.07
C LYS A 303 -14.79 1.76 10.98
N ASN A 304 -14.74 2.65 10.00
CA ASN A 304 -15.61 3.80 9.84
C ASN A 304 -15.53 4.72 11.06
N THR A 305 -16.37 4.53 12.07
CA THR A 305 -16.35 5.31 13.32
C THR A 305 -16.18 4.47 14.59
N THR A 306 -16.19 3.14 14.44
CA THR A 306 -16.23 2.19 15.56
C THR A 306 -14.84 1.73 15.92
N TRP A 307 -14.43 1.98 17.16
CA TRP A 307 -13.16 1.52 17.73
C TRP A 307 -13.14 0.00 17.93
N THR A 308 -12.03 -0.62 17.57
CA THR A 308 -11.68 -2.00 17.91
C THR A 308 -10.28 -2.01 18.53
N ALA A 309 -10.21 -2.40 19.80
CA ALA A 309 -8.94 -2.58 20.49
C ALA A 309 -8.20 -3.82 19.96
N LEU A 310 -6.88 -3.69 19.80
CA LEU A 310 -5.98 -4.79 19.48
C LEU A 310 -5.30 -5.25 20.77
N ILE A 311 -5.06 -6.56 20.91
CA ILE A 311 -4.49 -7.14 22.14
C ILE A 311 -2.98 -6.84 22.17
N PRO A 312 -2.46 -6.01 23.10
CA PRO A 312 -1.03 -5.79 23.25
C PRO A 312 -0.36 -6.96 23.99
N LEU A 313 0.97 -6.98 24.02
CA LEU A 313 1.76 -7.93 24.82
C LEU A 313 1.55 -7.76 26.33
N ASP A 314 1.41 -6.51 26.77
CA ASP A 314 1.09 -6.16 28.15
C ASP A 314 0.12 -4.97 28.15
N SER A 315 -1.09 -5.18 28.67
CA SER A 315 -2.15 -4.15 28.70
C SER A 315 -1.88 -3.01 29.69
N THR A 316 -0.87 -3.14 30.54
CA THR A 316 -0.44 -2.08 31.46
C THR A 316 0.64 -1.18 30.85
N LYS A 317 1.05 -1.45 29.61
CA LYS A 317 2.13 -0.76 28.92
C LYS A 317 1.66 -0.12 27.61
N TYR A 318 2.42 0.85 27.12
CA TYR A 318 2.05 1.61 25.94
C TYR A 318 2.27 0.79 24.66
N SER A 319 1.26 0.74 23.80
CA SER A 319 1.36 0.10 22.48
C SER A 319 0.61 0.95 21.44
N TYR A 320 1.07 0.92 20.18
CA TYR A 320 0.56 1.80 19.13
C TYR A 320 0.51 1.08 17.79
N VAL A 321 -0.49 1.44 16.98
CA VAL A 321 -0.48 1.20 15.54
C VAL A 321 0.09 2.44 14.85
N ASN A 322 1.14 2.27 14.06
CA ASN A 322 1.74 3.33 13.24
C ASN A 322 1.29 3.26 11.78
N SER A 323 0.98 2.06 11.25
CA SER A 323 0.60 1.86 9.84
C SER A 323 -0.49 0.79 9.72
N ILE A 324 -1.48 1.01 8.86
CA ILE A 324 -2.58 0.07 8.62
C ILE A 324 -2.81 -0.12 7.11
N LEU A 325 -3.15 -1.34 6.71
CA LEU A 325 -3.64 -1.65 5.37
C LEU A 325 -4.61 -2.83 5.40
N VAL A 326 -5.42 -2.94 4.35
CA VAL A 326 -6.33 -4.07 4.12
C VAL A 326 -5.98 -4.74 2.80
N SER A 327 -5.97 -6.07 2.78
CA SER A 327 -5.77 -6.87 1.57
C SER A 327 -6.76 -8.03 1.56
N GLY A 328 -7.69 -8.01 0.60
CA GLY A 328 -8.83 -8.93 0.62
C GLY A 328 -9.63 -8.79 1.91
N SER A 329 -9.79 -9.90 2.64
CA SER A 329 -10.45 -9.93 3.96
C SER A 329 -9.51 -9.67 5.13
N ASP A 330 -8.20 -9.58 4.90
CA ASP A 330 -7.21 -9.47 5.96
C ASP A 330 -6.86 -8.01 6.25
N LEU A 331 -6.86 -7.66 7.54
CA LEU A 331 -6.38 -6.38 8.06
C LEU A 331 -5.01 -6.57 8.70
N TYR A 332 -4.09 -5.70 8.33
CA TYR A 332 -2.74 -5.65 8.87
C TYR A 332 -2.51 -4.29 9.52
N ALA A 333 -2.17 -4.28 10.81
CA ALA A 333 -1.86 -3.08 11.56
C ALA A 333 -0.47 -3.23 12.18
N ALA A 334 0.51 -2.44 11.75
CA ALA A 334 1.89 -2.53 12.22
C ALA A 334 2.26 -1.39 13.16
N GLY A 335 3.17 -1.67 14.08
CA GLY A 335 3.60 -0.68 15.08
C GLY A 335 4.49 -1.29 16.14
N ARG A 336 4.13 -1.03 17.40
CA ARG A 336 4.92 -1.45 18.56
C ARG A 336 4.03 -1.93 19.70
N SER A 337 4.54 -2.89 20.47
CA SER A 337 3.94 -3.28 21.74
C SER A 337 5.00 -3.48 22.81
N GLN A 338 4.82 -2.87 23.98
CA GLN A 338 5.74 -3.06 25.11
C GLN A 338 5.44 -4.37 25.84
N ASN A 339 6.50 -5.09 26.21
CA ASN A 339 6.39 -6.24 27.10
C ASN A 339 6.40 -5.82 28.58
N SER A 340 6.30 -6.78 29.50
CA SER A 340 6.31 -6.53 30.95
C SER A 340 7.57 -5.82 31.46
N SER A 341 8.71 -6.02 30.78
CA SER A 341 9.98 -5.31 31.04
C SER A 341 10.04 -3.92 30.40
N SER A 342 8.95 -3.43 29.82
CA SER A 342 8.84 -2.14 29.11
C SER A 342 9.73 -2.01 27.86
N VAL A 343 10.26 -3.13 27.36
CA VAL A 343 10.99 -3.17 26.08
C VAL A 343 9.99 -3.09 24.94
N ILE A 344 10.26 -2.21 23.98
CA ILE A 344 9.44 -2.02 22.79
C ILE A 344 9.68 -3.19 21.83
N VAL A 345 8.67 -4.04 21.63
CA VAL A 345 8.70 -5.16 20.69
C VAL A 345 8.08 -4.72 19.35
N PRO A 346 8.80 -4.83 18.23
CA PRO A 346 8.27 -4.51 16.90
C PRO A 346 7.33 -5.61 16.44
N GLY A 347 6.30 -5.25 15.68
CA GLY A 347 5.37 -6.25 15.17
C GLY A 347 4.18 -5.69 14.43
N TYR A 348 3.26 -6.59 14.10
CA TYR A 348 2.00 -6.24 13.48
C TYR A 348 0.88 -7.16 13.97
N TRP A 349 -0.32 -6.62 14.08
CA TRP A 349 -1.54 -7.38 14.23
C TRP A 349 -2.06 -7.79 12.86
N LYS A 350 -2.31 -9.09 12.68
CA LYS A 350 -3.07 -9.62 11.55
C LYS A 350 -4.43 -10.08 12.09
N ASN A 351 -5.51 -9.44 11.65
CA ASN A 351 -6.88 -9.73 12.10
C ASN A 351 -6.99 -9.82 13.64
N GLY A 352 -6.41 -8.86 14.35
CA GLY A 352 -6.43 -8.81 15.82
C GLY A 352 -5.33 -9.61 16.53
N THR A 353 -4.65 -10.51 15.84
CA THR A 353 -3.61 -11.37 16.44
C THR A 353 -2.23 -10.74 16.29
N TRP A 354 -1.51 -10.56 17.40
CA TRP A 354 -0.15 -10.02 17.39
C TRP A 354 0.86 -11.00 16.79
N ASN A 355 1.66 -10.50 15.85
CA ASN A 355 2.81 -11.18 15.25
C ASN A 355 4.05 -10.35 15.58
N GLY A 356 4.81 -10.80 16.58
CA GLY A 356 6.07 -10.17 16.96
C GLY A 356 7.17 -10.42 15.91
N LEU A 357 7.99 -9.41 15.68
CA LEU A 357 9.14 -9.47 14.78
C LEU A 357 10.43 -9.53 15.59
N THR A 358 11.40 -10.33 15.16
CA THR A 358 12.67 -10.48 15.87
C THR A 358 13.62 -9.32 15.53
N PRO A 359 13.95 -8.43 16.47
CA PRO A 359 14.94 -7.37 16.24
C PRO A 359 16.38 -7.91 16.28
N ILE A 360 17.37 -7.02 16.09
CA ILE A 360 18.80 -7.35 16.20
C ILE A 360 19.14 -7.87 17.61
N ASP A 361 18.57 -7.24 18.64
CA ASP A 361 18.74 -7.60 20.04
C ASP A 361 17.39 -7.53 20.75
N THR A 362 16.89 -8.66 21.23
CA THR A 362 15.56 -8.79 21.86
C THR A 362 15.48 -8.15 23.24
N SER A 363 16.61 -7.83 23.86
CA SER A 363 16.66 -7.09 25.12
C SER A 363 16.48 -5.58 24.93
N LYS A 364 16.52 -5.11 23.66
CA LYS A 364 16.45 -3.69 23.31
C LYS A 364 15.22 -3.39 22.46
N GLY A 365 14.87 -2.10 22.43
CA GLY A 365 13.73 -1.62 21.66
C GLY A 365 13.91 -1.75 20.14
N ALA A 366 12.81 -1.95 19.45
CA ALA A 366 12.71 -1.79 18.01
C ALA A 366 11.27 -1.42 17.67
N GLU A 367 11.06 -0.72 16.56
CA GLU A 367 9.75 -0.20 16.20
C GLU A 367 9.50 -0.31 14.70
N VAL A 368 8.25 -0.62 14.33
CA VAL A 368 7.76 -0.57 12.95
C VAL A 368 6.98 0.73 12.74
N TYR A 369 7.32 1.48 11.70
CA TYR A 369 6.61 2.69 11.30
C TYR A 369 5.74 2.50 10.06
N SER A 370 6.07 1.54 9.19
CA SER A 370 5.38 1.35 7.91
C SER A 370 5.23 -0.14 7.59
N ILE A 371 4.08 -0.53 7.04
CA ILE A 371 3.84 -1.88 6.51
C ILE A 371 3.39 -1.80 5.06
N LEU A 372 3.86 -2.73 4.23
CA LEU A 372 3.37 -2.95 2.87
C LEU A 372 3.37 -4.43 2.50
N LEU A 373 2.57 -4.79 1.50
CA LEU A 373 2.42 -6.15 1.01
C LEU A 373 2.85 -6.26 -0.44
N SER A 374 3.44 -7.40 -0.82
CA SER A 374 3.71 -7.77 -2.21
C SER A 374 3.39 -9.24 -2.42
N GLY A 375 2.24 -9.54 -3.03
CA GLY A 375 1.73 -10.90 -3.07
C GLY A 375 1.56 -11.45 -1.65
N THR A 376 2.32 -12.51 -1.32
CA THR A 376 2.33 -13.12 0.02
C THR A 376 3.37 -12.53 0.96
N ASP A 377 4.28 -11.68 0.45
CA ASP A 377 5.35 -11.10 1.25
C ASP A 377 4.85 -9.89 2.06
N ILE A 378 5.25 -9.84 3.33
CA ILE A 378 4.99 -8.75 4.26
C ILE A 378 6.30 -8.02 4.52
N TYR A 379 6.30 -6.71 4.32
CA TYR A 379 7.43 -5.83 4.63
C TYR A 379 7.03 -4.86 5.75
N CYS A 380 7.83 -4.80 6.79
CA CYS A 380 7.65 -3.87 7.92
C CYS A 380 8.91 -3.01 8.06
N GLY A 381 8.83 -1.71 7.85
CA GLY A 381 9.98 -0.79 7.88
C GLY A 381 10.09 -0.06 9.22
N GLY A 382 11.32 0.14 9.69
CA GLY A 382 11.57 0.85 10.94
C GLY A 382 13.04 0.84 11.37
N TYR A 383 13.28 0.60 12.66
CA TYR A 383 14.63 0.50 13.21
C TYR A 383 14.72 -0.58 14.29
N ALA A 384 15.95 -1.04 14.55
CA ALA A 384 16.29 -1.88 15.69
C ALA A 384 17.59 -1.43 16.36
N TYR A 385 17.68 -1.48 17.68
CA TYR A 385 18.93 -1.20 18.39
C TYR A 385 19.95 -2.33 18.22
N ASN A 386 21.21 -1.98 18.00
CA ASN A 386 22.34 -2.91 18.08
C ASN A 386 22.92 -2.98 19.51
N LEU A 387 23.96 -3.82 19.70
CA LEU A 387 24.65 -3.99 20.98
C LEU A 387 25.25 -2.69 21.54
N SER A 388 25.55 -1.70 20.68
CA SER A 388 26.10 -0.39 21.06
C SER A 388 25.05 0.70 21.31
N ASN A 389 23.75 0.36 21.40
CA ASN A 389 22.63 1.30 21.58
C ASN A 389 22.47 2.32 20.43
N ILE A 390 22.86 1.92 19.22
CA ILE A 390 22.66 2.69 18.00
C ILE A 390 21.47 2.10 17.25
N THR A 391 20.55 2.95 16.76
CA THR A 391 19.45 2.47 15.92
C THR A 391 19.96 2.17 14.52
N VAL A 392 19.71 0.95 14.05
CA VAL A 392 20.04 0.50 12.70
C VAL A 392 18.76 0.61 11.85
N PRO A 393 18.80 1.30 10.71
CA PRO A 393 17.67 1.42 9.81
C PRO A 393 17.46 0.08 9.10
N GLY A 394 16.21 -0.31 8.87
CA GLY A 394 15.96 -1.58 8.23
C GLY A 394 14.49 -1.90 8.03
N TYR A 395 14.25 -3.12 7.57
CA TYR A 395 12.91 -3.66 7.43
C TYR A 395 12.90 -5.16 7.74
N TRP A 396 11.79 -5.64 8.29
CA TRP A 396 11.50 -7.06 8.35
C TRP A 396 10.81 -7.49 7.07
N LYS A 397 11.33 -8.52 6.41
CA LYS A 397 10.64 -9.25 5.34
C LYS A 397 10.23 -10.60 5.87
N ASN A 398 8.92 -10.86 5.96
CA ASN A 398 8.36 -12.12 6.48
C ASN A 398 8.95 -12.52 7.85
N GLY A 399 9.13 -11.57 8.77
CA GLY A 399 9.69 -11.83 10.10
C GLY A 399 11.21 -11.68 10.20
N THR A 400 11.93 -11.70 9.08
CA THR A 400 13.40 -11.64 9.07
C THR A 400 13.90 -10.21 8.91
N TRP A 401 14.76 -9.76 9.82
CA TRP A 401 15.38 -8.44 9.78
C TRP A 401 16.37 -8.31 8.61
N ASN A 402 16.24 -7.22 7.84
CA ASN A 402 17.15 -6.81 6.78
C ASN A 402 17.64 -5.40 7.09
N ALA A 403 18.91 -5.28 7.47
CA ALA A 403 19.53 -3.99 7.73
C ALA A 403 19.76 -3.23 6.41
N LEU A 404 19.53 -1.92 6.44
CA LEU A 404 19.89 -1.00 5.38
C LEU A 404 21.22 -0.33 5.72
N THR A 405 21.97 0.08 4.69
CA THR A 405 23.28 0.72 4.87
C THR A 405 23.09 2.11 5.51
N PRO A 406 23.54 2.37 6.74
CA PRO A 406 23.47 3.73 7.30
C PRO A 406 24.49 4.65 6.61
N LEU A 407 24.33 5.98 6.73
CA LEU A 407 25.36 6.94 6.27
C LEU A 407 26.63 6.86 7.12
N ASP A 408 26.47 6.66 8.43
CA ASP A 408 27.54 6.50 9.39
C ASP A 408 27.14 5.37 10.36
N THR A 409 27.93 4.29 10.40
CA THR A 409 27.64 3.11 11.23
C THR A 409 27.79 3.37 12.72
N SER A 410 28.44 4.47 13.11
CA SER A 410 28.58 4.92 14.50
C SER A 410 27.38 5.75 14.99
N LYS A 411 26.40 6.01 14.12
CA LYS A 411 25.27 6.89 14.40
C LYS A 411 23.93 6.24 14.09
N SER A 412 22.92 6.66 14.85
CA SER A 412 21.55 6.17 14.71
C SER A 412 20.95 6.60 13.38
N SER A 413 20.21 5.72 12.73
CA SER A 413 19.36 6.05 11.58
C SER A 413 18.05 5.27 11.66
N GLU A 414 17.01 5.76 10.99
CA GLU A 414 15.68 5.17 11.05
C GLU A 414 14.98 5.21 9.70
N VAL A 415 14.22 4.15 9.39
CA VAL A 415 13.22 4.17 8.32
C VAL A 415 11.89 4.64 8.89
N ARG A 416 11.23 5.59 8.22
CA ARG A 416 9.90 6.11 8.60
C ARG A 416 8.78 5.67 7.67
N SER A 417 9.10 5.42 6.40
CA SER A 417 8.12 5.01 5.40
C SER A 417 8.73 4.04 4.40
N LEU A 418 7.92 3.10 3.94
CA LEU A 418 8.25 2.22 2.82
C LEU A 418 7.35 2.53 1.63
N TYR A 419 7.87 2.27 0.43
CA TYR A 419 7.11 2.25 -0.82
C TYR A 419 7.67 1.15 -1.72
N LEU A 420 6.81 0.34 -2.33
CA LEU A 420 7.23 -0.73 -3.24
C LEU A 420 6.74 -0.41 -4.65
N TYR A 421 7.63 -0.53 -5.62
CA TYR A 421 7.29 -0.37 -7.03
C TYR A 421 8.06 -1.39 -7.87
N GLY A 422 7.32 -2.28 -8.54
CA GLY A 422 7.92 -3.46 -9.14
C GLY A 422 8.63 -4.32 -8.10
N SER A 423 9.90 -4.63 -8.35
CA SER A 423 10.78 -5.36 -7.43
C SER A 423 11.57 -4.46 -6.48
N ASP A 424 11.54 -3.14 -6.68
CA ASP A 424 12.36 -2.20 -5.92
C ASP A 424 11.62 -1.70 -4.67
N LEU A 425 12.28 -1.85 -3.52
CA LEU A 425 11.82 -1.31 -2.24
C LEU A 425 12.47 0.05 -1.99
N TYR A 426 11.66 1.06 -1.79
CA TYR A 426 12.09 2.40 -1.40
C TYR A 426 11.77 2.62 0.07
N SER A 427 12.72 3.16 0.82
CA SER A 427 12.56 3.46 2.24
C SER A 427 12.95 4.91 2.50
N GLY A 428 12.07 5.73 3.07
CA GLY A 428 12.36 7.12 3.44
C GLY A 428 12.68 7.24 4.92
N GLY A 429 13.61 8.10 5.29
CA GLY A 429 13.95 8.34 6.69
C GLY A 429 15.07 9.35 6.93
N PHE A 430 15.77 9.19 8.03
CA PHE A 430 16.85 10.11 8.41
C PHE A 430 18.00 9.38 9.09
N ALA A 431 19.16 10.02 9.09
CA ALA A 431 20.34 9.64 9.86
C ALA A 431 20.69 10.73 10.85
N LEU A 432 21.02 10.36 12.08
CA LEU A 432 21.76 11.24 12.98
C LEU A 432 23.21 11.27 12.50
N ASN A 433 23.82 12.45 12.40
CA ASN A 433 25.23 12.61 12.02
C ASN A 433 26.01 13.24 13.19
N THR A 434 27.28 13.61 12.99
CA THR A 434 28.04 14.43 13.96
C THR A 434 27.48 15.84 14.14
N GLY A 435 26.51 16.23 13.31
CA GLY A 435 25.72 17.46 13.41
C GLY A 435 24.21 17.16 13.42
N PRO A 436 23.37 18.01 12.79
CA PRO A 436 21.93 17.82 12.78
C PRO A 436 21.51 16.55 12.01
N PRO A 437 20.32 16.01 12.28
CA PRO A 437 19.69 14.96 11.48
C PRO A 437 19.70 15.28 9.97
N ALA A 438 20.13 14.30 9.17
CA ALA A 438 20.22 14.39 7.72
C ALA A 438 19.11 13.58 7.03
N PRO A 439 18.47 14.14 6.00
CA PRO A 439 17.39 13.48 5.27
C PRO A 439 17.98 12.52 4.23
N LEU A 440 17.38 11.36 4.07
CA LEU A 440 17.84 10.37 3.10
C LEU A 440 16.73 9.40 2.71
N TYR A 441 16.97 8.63 1.66
CA TYR A 441 16.20 7.43 1.35
C TYR A 441 17.10 6.28 0.95
N TRP A 442 16.57 5.07 1.03
CA TRP A 442 17.20 3.86 0.51
C TRP A 442 16.42 3.36 -0.69
N LYS A 443 17.13 2.98 -1.74
CA LYS A 443 16.60 2.13 -2.81
C LYS A 443 17.21 0.75 -2.64
N ASN A 444 16.38 -0.23 -2.33
CA ASN A 444 16.78 -1.53 -1.82
C ASN A 444 17.71 -1.35 -0.62
N SER A 445 18.99 -1.72 -0.70
CA SER A 445 19.97 -1.54 0.38
C SER A 445 20.89 -0.33 0.20
N THR A 446 20.76 0.39 -0.91
CA THR A 446 21.65 1.51 -1.29
C THR A 446 21.13 2.82 -0.74
N THR A 447 21.98 3.53 0.00
CA THR A 447 21.69 4.82 0.63
C THR A 447 21.82 5.95 -0.38
N ASN A 448 20.83 6.83 -0.41
CA ASN A 448 20.78 8.04 -1.22
C ASN A 448 20.57 9.22 -0.27
N ALA A 449 21.65 9.96 0.01
CA ALA A 449 21.57 11.17 0.81
C ALA A 449 20.82 12.27 0.05
N LEU A 450 19.96 13.00 0.75
CA LEU A 450 19.23 14.13 0.19
C LEU A 450 19.90 15.44 0.62
N THR A 451 19.91 16.43 -0.25
CA THR A 451 20.53 17.72 0.04
C THR A 451 19.63 18.54 0.98
N PRO A 452 20.05 18.82 2.23
CA PRO A 452 19.27 19.68 3.12
C PRO A 452 19.36 21.15 2.71
N LEU A 453 18.40 21.98 3.13
CA LEU A 453 18.49 23.44 2.99
C LEU A 453 19.68 24.04 3.73
N SER A 454 20.07 23.42 4.85
CA SER A 454 21.21 23.83 5.65
C SER A 454 21.88 22.62 6.29
N THR A 455 23.19 22.52 6.17
CA THR A 455 23.99 21.45 6.78
C THR A 455 24.15 21.58 8.29
N THR A 456 23.73 22.71 8.86
CA THR A 456 23.79 22.98 10.32
C THR A 456 22.42 22.93 10.99
N LYS A 457 21.36 22.62 10.24
CA LYS A 457 19.98 22.56 10.72
C LYS A 457 19.32 21.20 10.45
N PRO A 458 18.40 20.75 11.32
CA PRO A 458 17.74 19.45 11.18
C PRO A 458 16.87 19.37 9.93
N SER A 459 16.93 18.24 9.24
CA SER A 459 16.03 17.92 8.14
C SER A 459 15.62 16.46 8.22
N TYR A 460 14.34 16.19 7.93
CA TYR A 460 13.74 14.88 8.13
C TYR A 460 12.90 14.48 6.93
N VAL A 461 12.95 13.19 6.58
CA VAL A 461 11.98 12.52 5.71
C VAL A 461 11.03 11.73 6.60
N ASN A 462 9.75 12.08 6.53
CA ASN A 462 8.67 11.39 7.24
C ASN A 462 8.00 10.32 6.37
N THR A 463 7.97 10.53 5.05
CA THR A 463 7.19 9.74 4.10
C THR A 463 7.90 9.64 2.75
N ILE A 464 7.67 8.54 2.02
CA ILE A 464 8.20 8.34 0.67
C ILE A 464 7.11 7.79 -0.25
N VAL A 465 7.01 8.34 -1.46
CA VAL A 465 6.14 7.85 -2.54
C VAL A 465 6.86 7.98 -3.89
N LEU A 466 6.38 7.27 -4.91
CA LEU A 466 6.87 7.41 -6.29
C LEU A 466 5.81 8.04 -7.18
N GLY A 467 6.25 8.73 -8.24
CA GLY A 467 5.39 9.39 -9.23
C GLY A 467 6.19 9.81 -10.47
N PHE A 468 5.64 10.70 -11.29
CA PHE A 468 6.33 11.37 -12.41
C PHE A 468 6.05 12.87 -12.44
#